data_AF-A0A7K2Y9F4-F1
#
_entry.id   AF-A0A7K2Y9F4-F1
#
_cell.length_a   1.000
_cell.length_b   1.000
_cell.length_c   1.000
_cell.angle_alpha   90.00
_cell.angle_beta   90.00
_cell.angle_gamma   90.00
#
_symmetry.space_group_name_H-M   'P 1'
#
loop_
_entity.id
_entity.type
_entity.pdbx_description
1 polymer ?
#
loop_
_entity_poly.entity_id
_entity_poly.type
_entity_poly.pdbx_seq_one_letter_code
_entity_poly.pdbx_strand_id
1 'polypeptide(L)'
;RAAARPALDAVRRGERPPAGALAALNEALAAAPSHRVLAWNEEGGLAADAHRPADPARRLAAELAEAVAELLTDPRVGQVRGCEAHDCVLLFLPAHPRRRWCVASVCGNRARVARYYARHKGD
;
A
#
# COMPACT_ATOMS: atom_id res chain seq x y z
N ARG A 1 -5.12 -3.08 8.03
CA ARG A 1 -5.86 -3.41 6.77
C ARG A 1 -7.26 -2.80 6.72
N ALA A 2 -8.07 -2.94 7.78
CA ALA A 2 -9.46 -2.46 7.81
C ALA A 2 -9.63 -0.95 7.53
N ALA A 3 -8.69 -0.10 8.01
CA ALA A 3 -8.70 1.33 7.72
C ALA A 3 -8.07 1.67 6.34
N ALA A 4 -6.88 1.14 6.07
CA ALA A 4 -6.11 1.49 4.87
C ALA A 4 -6.80 1.14 3.54
N ARG A 5 -7.46 -0.03 3.44
CA ARG A 5 -8.08 -0.49 2.18
C ARG A 5 -9.25 0.42 1.75
N PRO A 6 -10.26 0.69 2.60
CA PRO A 6 -11.35 1.60 2.24
C PRO A 6 -10.88 3.03 1.92
N ALA A 7 -9.90 3.54 2.66
CA ALA A 7 -9.33 4.86 2.38
C ALA A 7 -8.68 4.91 0.99
N LEU A 8 -7.80 3.94 0.70
CA LEU A 8 -7.10 3.88 -0.58
C LEU A 8 -8.03 3.65 -1.76
N ASP A 9 -9.08 2.84 -1.58
CA ASP A 9 -10.08 2.62 -2.62
C ASP A 9 -10.87 3.89 -2.95
N ALA A 10 -11.25 4.69 -1.96
CA ALA A 10 -11.90 5.98 -2.19
C ALA A 10 -10.95 6.97 -2.88
N VAL A 11 -9.76 7.20 -2.31
CA VAL A 11 -8.84 8.22 -2.82
C VAL A 11 -8.40 7.92 -4.25
N ARG A 12 -8.10 6.66 -4.59
CA ARG A 12 -7.68 6.32 -5.97
C ARG A 12 -8.77 6.53 -7.02
N ARG A 13 -10.03 6.68 -6.60
CA ARG A 13 -11.17 7.05 -7.47
C ARG A 13 -11.50 8.54 -7.43
N GLY A 14 -10.73 9.34 -6.69
CA GLY A 14 -11.03 10.77 -6.48
C GLY A 14 -12.18 11.01 -5.51
N GLU A 15 -12.53 10.02 -4.68
CA GLU A 15 -13.63 10.09 -3.72
C GLU A 15 -13.12 10.43 -2.33
N ARG A 16 -14.01 11.01 -1.51
CA ARG A 16 -13.72 11.26 -0.09
C ARG A 16 -13.63 9.94 0.68
N PRO A 17 -12.54 9.69 1.43
CA PRO A 17 -12.41 8.50 2.28
C PRO A 17 -13.46 8.43 3.40
N PRO A 18 -13.83 7.21 3.84
CA PRO A 18 -14.69 7.05 5.01
C PRO A 18 -14.05 7.69 6.25
N ALA A 19 -14.83 8.46 7.01
CA ALA A 19 -14.33 9.18 8.19
C ALA A 19 -13.70 8.24 9.22
N GLY A 20 -14.30 7.07 9.48
CA GLY A 20 -13.75 6.06 10.39
C GLY A 20 -12.41 5.47 9.93
N ALA A 21 -12.17 5.38 8.61
CA ALA A 21 -10.89 4.92 8.10
C ALA A 21 -9.78 5.97 8.34
N LEU A 22 -10.10 7.26 8.16
CA LEU A 22 -9.17 8.35 8.47
C LEU A 22 -8.91 8.45 9.98
N ALA A 23 -9.95 8.35 10.81
CA ALA A 23 -9.81 8.36 12.26
C ALA A 23 -8.87 7.25 12.75
N ALA A 24 -9.05 6.01 12.29
CA ALA A 24 -8.20 4.90 12.67
C ALA A 24 -6.74 5.05 12.20
N LEU A 25 -6.49 5.67 11.04
CA LEU A 25 -5.13 6.00 10.60
C LEU A 25 -4.50 7.07 11.50
N ASN A 26 -5.24 8.13 11.80
CA ASN A 26 -4.78 9.21 12.68
C ASN A 26 -4.50 8.72 14.11
N GLU A 27 -5.34 7.84 14.64
CA GLU A 27 -5.12 7.19 15.94
C GLU A 27 -3.83 6.37 15.94
N ALA A 28 -3.58 5.58 14.88
CA ALA A 28 -2.35 4.80 14.75
C ALA A 28 -1.10 5.70 14.66
N LEU A 29 -1.18 6.81 13.90
CA LEU A 29 -0.12 7.81 13.81
C LEU A 29 0.19 8.45 15.17
N ALA A 30 -0.86 8.83 15.90
CA ALA A 30 -0.74 9.47 17.22
C ALA A 30 -0.24 8.50 18.32
N ALA A 31 -0.47 7.20 18.17
CA ALA A 31 -0.10 6.20 19.18
C ALA A 31 1.41 5.97 19.32
N ALA A 32 2.21 6.34 18.30
CA ALA A 32 3.67 6.26 18.37
C ALA A 32 4.33 7.38 17.53
N PRO A 33 4.36 8.63 18.04
CA PRO A 33 4.97 9.75 17.33
C PRO A 33 6.46 9.51 17.03
N SER A 34 6.94 10.01 15.89
CA SER A 34 8.36 10.00 15.57
C SER A 34 9.03 11.32 15.89
N HIS A 35 10.32 11.24 16.21
CA HIS A 35 11.23 12.38 16.18
C HIS A 35 12.51 11.96 15.47
N ARG A 36 13.32 12.95 15.05
CA ARG A 36 14.63 12.69 14.46
C ARG A 36 15.67 12.57 15.56
N VAL A 37 16.48 11.53 15.50
CA VAL A 37 17.65 11.34 16.34
C VAL A 37 18.88 11.57 15.50
N LEU A 38 19.71 12.52 15.91
CA LEU A 38 20.99 12.80 15.26
C LEU A 38 22.05 11.85 15.83
N ALA A 39 22.81 11.22 14.95
CA ALA A 39 23.89 10.32 15.32
C ALA A 39 25.11 10.56 14.44
N TRP A 40 26.29 10.39 15.03
CA TRP A 40 27.54 10.30 14.29
C TRP A 40 27.73 8.84 13.87
N ASN A 41 27.81 8.56 12.57
CA ASN A 41 27.96 7.20 12.07
C ASN A 41 29.42 6.73 12.10
N GLU A 42 29.65 5.42 11.93
CA GLU A 42 30.99 4.82 11.96
C GLU A 42 31.88 5.27 10.79
N GLU A 43 31.27 5.79 9.72
CA GLU A 43 31.93 6.31 8.52
C GLU A 43 32.36 7.78 8.68
N GLY A 44 32.13 8.39 9.86
CA GLY A 44 32.51 9.76 10.17
C GLY A 44 31.54 10.83 9.66
N GLY A 45 30.29 10.45 9.35
CA GLY A 45 29.22 11.33 8.87
C GLY A 45 28.12 11.58 9.89
N LEU A 46 27.45 12.72 9.76
CA LEU A 46 26.24 13.05 10.53
C LEU A 46 25.01 12.43 9.85
N ALA A 47 24.29 11.58 10.58
CA ALA A 47 23.04 10.95 10.15
C ALA A 47 21.87 11.39 11.03
N ALA A 48 20.65 11.24 10.51
CA ALA A 48 19.42 11.58 11.22
C ALA A 48 18.34 10.55 10.92
N ASP A 49 18.02 9.70 11.89
CA ASP A 49 17.05 8.63 11.72
C ASP A 49 15.73 8.93 12.42
N ALA A 50 14.63 8.39 11.90
CA ALA A 50 13.34 8.46 12.57
C ALA A 50 13.32 7.48 13.74
N HIS A 51 13.10 7.98 14.95
CA HIS A 51 12.93 7.18 16.15
C HIS A 51 11.50 7.28 16.66
N ARG A 52 10.88 6.14 16.96
CA ARG A 52 9.55 6.02 17.55
C ARG A 52 9.64 5.23 18.86
N PRO A 53 9.68 5.90 20.02
CA PRO A 53 9.75 5.23 21.32
C PRO A 53 8.36 4.67 21.68
N ALA A 54 8.08 3.43 21.27
CA ALA A 54 6.85 2.71 21.56
C ALA A 54 7.11 1.20 21.57
N ASP A 55 6.16 0.42 22.08
CA ASP A 55 6.21 -1.03 21.94
C ASP A 55 6.18 -1.45 20.45
N PRO A 56 6.74 -2.62 20.10
CA PRO A 56 6.87 -3.04 18.70
C PRO A 56 5.56 -3.03 17.91
N ALA A 57 4.43 -3.35 18.53
CA ALA A 57 3.14 -3.41 17.85
C ALA A 57 2.63 -2.01 17.49
N ARG A 58 2.68 -1.07 18.43
CA ARG A 58 2.31 0.34 18.17
C ARG A 58 3.24 1.00 17.17
N ARG A 59 4.55 0.74 17.28
CA ARG A 59 5.53 1.24 16.32
C ARG A 59 5.22 0.76 14.90
N LEU A 60 5.00 -0.54 14.70
CA LEU A 60 4.66 -1.11 13.40
C LEU A 60 3.34 -0.53 12.85
N ALA A 61 2.33 -0.36 13.71
CA ALA A 61 1.05 0.23 13.31
C ALA A 61 1.22 1.68 12.82
N ALA A 62 2.01 2.50 13.54
CA ALA A 62 2.30 3.87 13.16
C ALA A 62 3.12 3.95 11.88
N GLU A 63 4.18 3.14 11.73
CA GLU A 63 4.98 3.10 10.49
C GLU A 63 4.13 2.71 9.26
N LEU A 64 3.23 1.73 9.41
CA LEU A 64 2.28 1.38 8.37
C LEU A 64 1.30 2.52 8.07
N ALA A 65 0.82 3.22 9.11
CA ALA A 65 -0.10 4.34 8.94
C ALA A 65 0.57 5.52 8.21
N GLU A 66 1.85 5.80 8.46
CA GLU A 66 2.63 6.79 7.72
C GLU A 66 2.76 6.42 6.24
N ALA A 67 3.18 5.18 5.94
CA ALA A 67 3.30 4.73 4.56
C ALA A 67 1.94 4.79 3.82
N VAL A 68 0.85 4.54 4.53
CA VAL A 68 -0.50 4.72 3.98
C VAL A 68 -0.82 6.20 3.78
N ALA A 69 -0.51 7.08 4.73
CA ALA A 69 -0.74 8.52 4.61
C ALA A 69 0.05 9.12 3.42
N GLU A 70 1.32 8.76 3.26
CA GLU A 70 2.15 9.11 2.11
C GLU A 70 1.51 8.65 0.79
N LEU A 71 1.06 7.39 0.72
CA LEU A 71 0.40 6.88 -0.47
C LEU A 71 -0.94 7.59 -0.77
N LEU A 72 -1.74 7.88 0.25
CA LEU A 72 -3.03 8.57 0.09
C LEU A 72 -2.85 10.02 -0.36
N THR A 73 -1.72 10.64 -0.04
CA THR A 73 -1.44 12.04 -0.37
C THR A 73 -0.56 12.20 -1.61
N ASP A 74 0.03 11.12 -2.12
CA ASP A 74 0.78 11.14 -3.37
C ASP A 74 -0.15 11.51 -4.56
N PRO A 75 0.20 12.52 -5.39
CA PRO A 75 -0.60 12.90 -6.55
C PRO A 75 -0.87 11.76 -7.55
N ARG A 76 -0.04 10.71 -7.54
CA ARG A 76 -0.17 9.52 -8.39
C ARG A 76 -1.10 8.47 -7.81
N VAL A 77 -1.69 8.67 -6.63
CA VAL A 77 -2.63 7.71 -6.01
C VAL A 77 -3.76 7.29 -6.95
N GLY A 78 -4.26 8.20 -7.79
CA GLY A 78 -5.27 7.90 -8.82
C GLY A 78 -4.80 6.94 -9.92
N GLN A 79 -3.49 6.71 -10.04
CA GLN A 79 -2.90 5.76 -10.98
C GLN A 79 -2.86 4.33 -10.40
N VAL A 80 -3.13 4.15 -9.10
CA VAL A 80 -3.14 2.84 -8.45
C VAL A 80 -4.32 2.00 -8.96
N ARG A 81 -4.00 0.80 -9.47
CA ARG A 81 -4.97 -0.13 -10.07
C ARG A 81 -5.17 -1.36 -9.20
N GLY A 82 -6.37 -1.94 -9.29
CA GLY A 82 -6.62 -3.30 -8.81
C GLY A 82 -6.12 -4.33 -9.81
N CYS A 83 -5.61 -5.45 -9.32
CA CYS A 83 -5.25 -6.57 -10.18
C CYS A 83 -6.49 -7.16 -10.84
N GLU A 84 -6.46 -7.36 -12.16
CA GLU A 84 -7.59 -7.92 -12.92
C GLU A 84 -7.62 -9.46 -12.95
N ALA A 85 -6.75 -10.13 -12.20
CA ALA A 85 -6.80 -11.59 -12.08
C ALA A 85 -7.91 -11.99 -11.09
N HIS A 86 -8.60 -13.10 -11.39
CA HIS A 86 -9.61 -13.67 -10.50
C HIS A 86 -9.03 -13.87 -9.09
N ASP A 87 -9.85 -13.52 -8.09
CA ASP A 87 -9.57 -13.53 -6.64
C ASP A 87 -8.33 -12.75 -6.18
N CYS A 88 -7.77 -11.88 -7.02
CA CYS A 88 -6.65 -11.04 -6.60
C CYS A 88 -7.12 -9.73 -5.97
N VAL A 89 -6.83 -9.55 -4.69
CA VAL A 89 -7.17 -8.32 -3.94
C VAL A 89 -6.03 -7.30 -3.89
N LEU A 90 -4.93 -7.55 -4.60
CA LEU A 90 -3.77 -6.68 -4.59
C LEU A 90 -4.02 -5.43 -5.45
N LEU A 91 -3.53 -4.31 -4.94
CA LEU A 91 -3.41 -3.07 -5.69
C LEU A 91 -1.96 -2.88 -6.13
N PHE A 92 -1.73 -2.16 -7.22
CA PHE A 92 -0.40 -1.88 -7.74
C PHE A 92 -0.36 -0.55 -8.51
N LEU A 93 0.81 0.09 -8.51
CA LEU A 93 1.11 1.20 -9.42
C LEU A 93 1.61 0.59 -10.75
N PRO A 94 0.90 0.78 -11.88
CA PRO A 94 1.33 0.24 -13.16
C PRO A 94 2.60 0.94 -13.65
N ALA A 95 3.60 0.17 -14.10
CA ALA A 95 4.81 0.71 -14.75
C ALA A 95 4.52 1.27 -16.15
N HIS A 96 3.41 0.89 -16.76
CA HIS A 96 2.92 1.39 -18.04
C HIS A 96 1.39 1.27 -18.12
N PRO A 97 0.68 2.14 -18.88
CA PRO A 97 -0.78 2.25 -18.83
C PRO A 97 -1.57 0.96 -19.13
N ARG A 98 -0.98 0.05 -19.91
CA ARG A 98 -1.60 -1.23 -20.31
C ARG A 98 -1.41 -2.38 -19.31
N ARG A 99 -0.72 -2.17 -18.17
CA ARG A 99 -0.50 -3.25 -17.19
C ARG A 99 -1.80 -3.57 -16.44
N ARG A 100 -2.24 -4.82 -16.55
CA ARG A 100 -3.51 -5.33 -15.98
C ARG A 100 -3.36 -6.13 -14.68
N TRP A 101 -2.15 -6.61 -14.40
CA TRP A 101 -1.90 -7.53 -13.28
C TRP A 101 -0.80 -7.02 -12.36
N CYS A 102 -0.97 -7.29 -11.06
CA CYS A 102 -0.01 -6.89 -10.02
C CYS A 102 1.37 -7.53 -10.25
N VAL A 103 1.44 -8.78 -10.70
CA VAL A 103 2.68 -9.46 -11.10
C VAL A 103 2.39 -10.31 -12.32
N ALA A 104 3.10 -10.08 -13.42
CA ALA A 104 2.84 -10.73 -14.71
C ALA A 104 3.09 -12.26 -14.64
N SER A 105 4.18 -12.68 -13.99
CA SER A 105 4.55 -14.10 -13.83
C SER A 105 3.63 -14.88 -12.90
N VAL A 106 2.85 -14.20 -12.04
CA VAL A 106 1.94 -14.85 -11.09
C VAL A 106 0.49 -14.68 -11.57
N CYS A 107 -0.05 -13.47 -11.49
CA CYS A 107 -1.45 -13.20 -11.79
C CYS A 107 -1.73 -13.20 -13.30
N GLY A 108 -0.79 -12.71 -14.12
CA GLY A 108 -0.92 -12.77 -15.58
C GLY A 108 -0.89 -14.20 -16.12
N ASN A 109 0.02 -15.03 -15.59
CA ASN A 109 0.06 -16.46 -15.92
C ASN A 109 -1.21 -17.19 -15.49
N ARG A 110 -1.66 -17.01 -14.23
CA ARG A 110 -2.92 -17.60 -13.74
C ARG A 110 -4.11 -17.25 -14.64
N ALA A 111 -4.23 -15.99 -15.04
CA ALA A 111 -5.31 -15.54 -15.93
C ALA A 111 -5.22 -16.17 -17.33
N ARG A 112 -4.01 -16.33 -17.89
CA ARG A 112 -3.81 -17.00 -19.20
C ARG A 112 -4.19 -18.49 -19.14
N VAL A 113 -3.73 -19.19 -18.12
CA VAL A 113 -4.03 -20.62 -17.91
C VAL A 113 -5.53 -20.84 -17.74
N ALA A 114 -6.20 -20.04 -16.91
CA ALA A 114 -7.65 -20.12 -16.75
C ALA A 114 -8.40 -19.92 -18.08
N ARG A 115 -7.97 -18.95 -18.91
CA ARG A 115 -8.54 -18.72 -20.24
C ARG A 115 -8.28 -19.87 -21.21
N TYR A 116 -7.12 -20.53 -21.14
CA TYR A 116 -6.82 -21.70 -21.94
C TYR A 116 -7.79 -22.84 -21.59
N TYR A 117 -7.90 -23.20 -20.31
CA TYR A 117 -8.82 -24.26 -19.88
C TYR A 117 -10.28 -23.95 -20.21
N ALA A 118 -10.73 -22.71 -20.02
CA ALA A 118 -12.11 -22.32 -20.36
C ALA A 118 -12.45 -22.51 -21.85
N ARG A 119 -11.45 -22.46 -22.75
CA ARG A 119 -11.63 -22.68 -24.19
C ARG A 119 -11.62 -24.17 -24.59
N HIS A 120 -10.95 -25.02 -23.80
CA HIS A 120 -10.76 -26.45 -24.10
C HIS A 120 -11.60 -27.38 -23.21
N LYS A 121 -12.53 -26.83 -22.41
CA LYS A 121 -13.43 -27.61 -21.54
C LYS A 121 -14.73 -28.02 -22.27
N GLY A 122 -14.84 -27.73 -23.56
CA GLY A 122 -15.99 -28.04 -24.42
C GLY A 122 -15.68 -29.01 -25.57
N ASP A 123 -14.48 -29.59 -25.58
CA ASP A 123 -14.11 -30.79 -26.36
C ASP A 123 -14.11 -32.01 -25.41
#